data_AF-A0A2V8U6P6-F1
#
_entry.id   AF-A0A2V8U6P6-F1
#
_cell.length_a   1.000
_cell.length_b   1.000
_cell.length_c   1.000
_cell.angle_alpha   90.00
_cell.angle_beta   90.00
_cell.angle_gamma   90.00
#
_symmetry.space_group_name_H-M   'P 1'
#
loop_
_entity.id
_entity.type
_entity.pdbx_description
1 polymer ?
#
loop_
_entity_poly.entity_id
_entity_poly.type
_entity_poly.pdbx_seq_one_letter_code
_entity_poly.pdbx_strand_id
1 'polypeptide(L)' 'MPEEKEPTPRQALNKDEVALELMRFIAVTTGYGKTSASAGFAGKAPKTTEEQVDALIQLYERCRAVVGK' A
#
# COMPACT_ATOMS: atom_id res chain seq x y z
N MET A 1 25.85 19.56 -22.74
CA MET A 1 24.82 18.52 -22.98
C MET A 1 24.88 17.54 -21.82
N PRO A 2 24.28 17.89 -20.67
CA PRO A 2 23.31 16.95 -20.11
C PRO A 2 22.08 17.68 -19.51
N GLU A 3 20.94 17.36 -20.11
CA GLU A 3 19.56 17.42 -19.58
C GLU A 3 19.30 18.33 -18.38
N GLU A 4 18.83 19.54 -18.69
CA GLU A 4 17.87 20.25 -17.86
C GLU A 4 16.63 19.35 -17.75
N LYS A 5 16.56 18.56 -16.69
CA LYS A 5 15.41 17.72 -16.35
C LYS A 5 14.23 18.67 -16.14
N GLU A 6 13.43 18.82 -17.19
CA GLU A 6 12.15 19.52 -17.17
C GLU A 6 11.40 19.18 -15.87
N PRO A 7 10.82 20.17 -15.18
CA PRO A 7 9.91 19.87 -14.09
C PRO A 7 8.73 19.17 -14.74
N THR A 8 8.72 17.84 -14.68
CA THR A 8 7.60 17.01 -15.08
C THR A 8 6.39 17.65 -14.40
N PRO A 9 5.37 18.13 -15.15
CA PRO A 9 4.25 18.80 -14.54
C PRO A 9 3.77 17.86 -13.45
N ARG A 10 3.82 18.32 -12.19
CA ARG A 10 3.28 17.57 -11.04
C ARG A 10 1.86 17.27 -11.44
N GLN A 11 1.66 16.07 -11.98
CA GLN A 11 0.39 15.59 -12.47
C GLN A 11 -0.53 15.84 -11.28
N ALA A 12 -1.59 16.61 -11.49
CA ALA A 12 -2.53 16.93 -10.43
C ALA A 12 -2.84 15.61 -9.73
N LEU A 13 -2.32 15.42 -8.50
CA LEU A 13 -2.12 14.08 -7.92
C LEU A 13 -3.40 13.31 -8.13
N ASN A 14 -3.34 12.34 -9.06
CA ASN A 14 -4.56 11.68 -9.46
C ASN A 14 -5.14 11.03 -8.19
N LYS A 15 -6.46 11.00 -8.06
CA LYS A 15 -7.11 10.39 -6.87
C LYS A 15 -6.54 8.98 -6.60
N ASP A 16 -6.14 8.27 -7.65
CA ASP A 16 -5.43 6.99 -7.58
C ASP A 16 -4.01 7.10 -6.97
N GLU A 17 -3.19 8.11 -7.31
CA GLU A 17 -1.87 8.32 -6.69
C GLU A 17 -1.98 8.63 -5.20
N VAL A 18 -2.94 9.48 -4.82
CA VAL A 18 -3.21 9.79 -3.40
C VAL A 18 -3.68 8.54 -2.65
N ALA A 19 -4.52 7.70 -3.28
CA ALA A 19 -4.94 6.43 -2.70
C ALA A 19 -3.77 5.45 -2.53
N LEU A 20 -2.82 5.41 -3.47
CA LEU A 20 -1.61 4.59 -3.38
C LEU A 20 -0.67 5.08 -2.27
N GLU A 21 -0.48 6.39 -2.11
CA GLU A 21 0.31 6.94 -1.01
C GLU A 21 -0.34 6.65 0.35
N LEU A 22 -1.66 6.81 0.47
CA LEU A 22 -2.41 6.49 1.69
C LEU A 22 -2.31 5.00 2.04
N MET A 23 -2.47 4.12 1.05
CA MET A 23 -2.30 2.67 1.23
C MET A 23 -0.90 2.34 1.74
N ARG A 24 0.14 2.93 1.13
CA ARG A 24 1.54 2.73 1.55
C ARG A 24 1.76 3.20 2.98
N PHE A 25 1.24 4.38 3.34
CA PHE A 25 1.32 4.91 4.70
C PHE A 25 0.70 3.94 5.71
N ILE A 26 -0.52 3.45 5.44
CA ILE A 26 -1.22 2.49 6.31
C ILE A 26 -0.43 1.18 6.42
N ALA A 27 0.08 0.64 5.30
CA ALA A 27 0.82 -0.62 5.30
C ALA A 27 2.12 -0.52 6.11
N VAL A 28 2.86 0.59 5.98
CA VAL A 28 4.11 0.81 6.73
C VAL A 28 3.84 1.02 8.21
N THR A 29 2.85 1.84 8.57
CA THR A 29 2.54 2.20 9.96
C THR A 29 1.94 1.05 10.75
N THR A 30 1.06 0.25 10.15
CA THR A 30 0.38 -0.86 10.83
C THR A 30 1.10 -2.20 10.67
N GLY A 31 2.09 -2.28 9.79
CA GLY A 31 2.68 -3.55 9.39
C GLY A 31 1.72 -4.44 8.59
N TYR A 32 0.74 -3.84 7.89
CA TYR A 32 -0.21 -4.57 7.05
C TYR A 32 0.53 -5.39 5.98
N GLY A 33 0.18 -6.67 5.85
CA GLY A 33 0.87 -7.59 4.93
C GLY A 33 2.26 -8.03 5.38
N LYS A 34 2.77 -7.61 6.55
CA LYS A 34 3.92 -8.26 7.16
C LYS A 34 3.41 -9.51 7.87
N THR A 35 3.71 -10.68 7.32
CA THR A 35 3.59 -11.93 8.07
C THR A 35 4.61 -11.88 9.19
N SER A 36 4.18 -11.44 10.38
CA SER A 36 4.97 -11.64 11.58
C SER A 36 5.01 -13.14 11.81
N ALA A 37 6.07 -13.79 11.34
CA ALA A 37 6.45 -15.08 11.87
C ALA A 37 6.82 -14.83 13.33
N SER A 38 5.84 -14.93 14.23
CA SER A 38 6.11 -14.90 15.65
C SER A 38 6.99 -16.10 15.95
N ALA A 39 8.26 -15.87 16.25
CA ALA A 39 9.14 -16.89 16.79
C ALA A 39 8.63 -17.21 18.22
N GLY A 40 7.72 -18.17 18.31
CA GLY A 40 7.05 -18.55 19.55
C GLY A 40 5.84 -19.43 19.21
N PHE A 41 5.47 -20.33 20.11
CA PHE A 41 4.42 -21.35 20.00
C PHE A 41 2.97 -20.81 19.77
N ALA A 42 2.79 -19.70 19.05
CA ALA A 42 1.49 -19.19 18.63
C ALA A 42 1.04 -19.94 17.36
N GLY A 43 0.22 -20.98 17.56
CA GLY A 43 -0.28 -21.90 16.52
C GLY A 43 -1.29 -21.32 15.53
N LYS A 44 -1.09 -20.11 15.00
CA LYS A 44 -1.82 -19.63 13.83
C LYS A 44 -0.91 -19.70 12.62
N ALA A 45 -1.32 -20.50 11.62
CA ALA A 45 -0.60 -20.62 10.37
C ALA A 45 -0.33 -19.21 9.79
N PRO A 46 0.88 -18.94 9.29
CA PRO A 46 1.15 -17.70 8.59
C PRO A 46 0.14 -17.55 7.45
N LYS A 47 -0.48 -16.37 7.31
CA LYS A 47 -1.36 -16.07 6.17
C LYS A 47 -0.64 -16.44 4.89
N THR A 48 -1.30 -17.20 4.03
CA THR A 48 -0.75 -17.54 2.72
C THR A 48 -0.45 -16.27 1.94
N THR A 49 0.49 -16.34 1.00
CA THR A 49 0.83 -15.18 0.17
C THR A 49 -0.38 -14.64 -0.58
N GLU A 50 -1.29 -15.54 -1.01
CA GLU A 50 -2.54 -15.17 -1.69
C GLU A 50 -3.45 -14.33 -0.78
N GLU A 51 -3.71 -14.78 0.44
CA GLU A 51 -4.51 -14.02 1.41
C GLU A 51 -3.90 -12.65 1.76
N GLN A 52 -2.56 -12.53 1.74
CA GLN A 52 -1.89 -11.25 1.95
C GLN A 52 -2.10 -10.30 0.76
N VAL A 53 -2.07 -10.82 -0.47
CA VAL A 53 -2.34 -10.05 -1.68
C VAL A 53 -3.79 -9.56 -1.69
N ASP A 54 -4.75 -10.45 -1.41
CA ASP A 54 -6.17 -10.07 -1.30
C ASP A 54 -6.40 -8.99 -0.24
N ALA A 55 -5.76 -9.12 0.92
CA ALA A 55 -5.84 -8.11 1.97
C ALA A 55 -5.34 -6.75 1.49
N LEU A 56 -4.21 -6.71 0.77
CA LEU A 56 -3.64 -5.47 0.23
C LEU A 56 -4.55 -4.85 -0.84
N ILE A 57 -5.16 -5.67 -1.71
CA ILE A 57 -6.12 -5.19 -2.72
C ILE A 57 -7.35 -4.57 -2.04
N GLN A 58 -7.93 -5.21 -1.02
CA GLN A 58 -9.06 -4.65 -0.27
C GLN A 58 -8.69 -3.36 0.48
N LEU A 59 -7.45 -3.23 0.93
CA LEU A 59 -6.97 -1.98 1.54
C LEU A 59 -6.91 -0.86 0.50
N TYR A 60 -6.40 -1.15 -0.69
CA TYR A 60 -6.36 -0.20 -1.79
C TYR A 60 -7.75 0.31 -2.17
N GLU A 61 -8.72 -0.59 -2.35
CA GLU A 61 -10.11 -0.22 -2.68
C GLU A 61 -10.73 0.71 -1.62
N ARG A 62 -10.48 0.42 -0.34
CA ARG A 62 -10.89 1.31 0.76
C ARG A 62 -10.23 2.68 0.69
N CYS A 63 -8.92 2.74 0.43
CA CYS A 63 -8.21 4.01 0.26
C CYS A 63 -8.79 4.82 -0.91
N ARG A 64 -9.05 4.15 -2.04
CA ARG A 64 -9.64 4.76 -3.22
C ARG A 64 -11.05 5.29 -2.98
N ALA A 65 -11.88 4.56 -2.23
CA ALA A 65 -13.23 5.02 -1.85
C ALA A 65 -13.20 6.25 -0.93
N VAL A 66 -12.19 6.36 -0.06
CA VAL A 66 -12.02 7.52 0.84
C VAL A 66 -11.56 8.76 0.08
N VAL A 67 -10.61 8.61 -0.84
CA VAL A 67 -10.08 9.72 -1.68
C VAL A 67 -11.03 10.09 -2.83
N GLY A 68 -11.80 9.10 -3.30
CA GLY A 68 -12.75 9.20 -4.40
C GLY A 68 -14.08 9.88 -4.07
N LYS A 69 -14.38 10.03 -2.78
CA LYS A 69 -15.54 10.78 -2.29
C LYS A 69 -15.52 12.26 -2.71
#